data_AF-A0A6M3X7N8-F1
#
_entry.id   AF-A0A6M3X7N8-F1
#
_cell.length_a   1.000
_cell.length_b   1.000
_cell.length_c   1.000
_cell.angle_alpha   90.00
_cell.angle_beta   90.00
_cell.angle_gamma   90.00
#
_symmetry.space_group_name_H-M   'P 1'
#
loop_
_entity.id
_entity.type
_entity.pdbx_description
1 polymer ?
#
loop_
_entity_poly.entity_id
_entity_poly.type
_entity_poly.pdbx_seq_one_letter_code
_entity_poly.pdbx_strand_id
1 'polypeptide(L)'
;VSLYFLTRIMGPIIYDSTLIWVIFILFGIGIMTALLCAPRYYDRATELKQMSAMEIVSIFGPLPIMLPWMDAAVLMILGVIYFVGVNRALWGVSYPKV
;
A
#
# COMPACT_ATOMS: atom_id res chain seq x y z
N VAL A 1 -2.33 33.93 -8.60
CA VAL A 1 -3.50 33.09 -8.26
C VAL A 1 -3.72 33.20 -6.76
N SER A 2 -4.84 33.77 -6.32
CA SER A 2 -5.11 34.07 -4.90
C SER A 2 -5.22 32.79 -4.08
N LEU A 3 -4.69 32.79 -2.84
CA LEU A 3 -4.87 31.71 -1.85
C LEU A 3 -6.34 31.30 -1.68
N TYR A 4 -7.27 32.24 -1.86
CA TYR A 4 -8.72 32.01 -1.84
C TYR A 4 -9.23 31.14 -3.00
N PHE A 5 -8.56 31.21 -4.15
CA PHE A 5 -8.90 30.40 -5.33
C PHE A 5 -8.34 28.97 -5.20
N LEU A 6 -7.13 28.83 -4.63
CA LEU A 6 -6.55 27.53 -4.29
C LEU A 6 -7.40 26.81 -3.22
N THR A 7 -7.87 27.51 -2.19
CA THR A 7 -8.72 26.90 -1.14
C THR A 7 -10.13 26.55 -1.62
N ARG A 8 -10.66 27.15 -2.71
CA ARG A 8 -11.94 26.73 -3.30
C ARG A 8 -11.82 25.50 -4.20
N ILE A 9 -10.70 25.36 -4.92
CA ILE A 9 -10.43 24.20 -5.78
C ILE A 9 -10.00 23.00 -4.94
N MET A 10 -9.17 23.22 -3.92
CA MET A 10 -8.66 22.17 -3.03
C MET A 10 -9.52 21.96 -1.77
N GLY A 11 -10.45 22.87 -1.47
CA GLY A 11 -11.30 22.82 -0.27
C GLY A 11 -12.16 21.57 -0.13
N PRO A 12 -12.75 21.01 -1.21
CA PRO A 12 -13.43 19.71 -1.14
C PRO A 12 -12.44 18.55 -1.06
N ILE A 13 -11.28 18.68 -1.72
CA ILE A 13 -10.27 17.61 -1.84
C ILE A 13 -9.58 17.33 -0.50
N ILE A 14 -9.50 18.32 0.40
CA ILE A 14 -8.79 18.19 1.67
C ILE A 14 -9.65 17.51 2.78
N TYR A 15 -10.97 17.43 2.61
CA TYR A 15 -11.87 16.76 3.57
C TYR A 15 -12.43 15.41 3.09
N ASP A 16 -12.19 15.06 1.84
CA ASP A 16 -12.60 13.78 1.29
C ASP A 16 -11.62 12.68 1.74
N SER A 17 -12.14 11.53 2.16
CA SER A 17 -11.37 10.35 2.59
C SER A 17 -10.18 10.00 1.69
N THR A 18 -10.23 10.40 0.43
CA THR A 18 -9.15 10.32 -0.56
C THR A 18 -7.83 10.94 -0.08
N LEU A 19 -7.82 12.14 0.50
CA LEU A 19 -6.56 12.76 0.96
C LEU A 19 -5.92 11.95 2.09
N ILE A 20 -6.75 11.44 3.02
CA ILE A 20 -6.31 10.57 4.11
C ILE A 20 -5.66 9.30 3.54
N TRP A 21 -6.28 8.68 2.54
CA TRP A 21 -5.73 7.51 1.86
C TRP A 21 -4.43 7.82 1.12
N VAL A 22 -4.35 8.94 0.40
CA VAL A 22 -3.11 9.34 -0.26
C VAL A 22 -1.98 9.55 0.75
N ILE A 23 -2.25 10.25 1.85
CA ILE A 23 -1.26 10.44 2.93
C ILE A 23 -0.85 9.08 3.52
N PHE A 24 -1.82 8.20 3.80
CA PHE A 24 -1.58 6.87 4.34
C PHE A 24 -0.69 6.02 3.42
N ILE A 25 -0.99 6.00 2.12
CA ILE A 25 -0.20 5.26 1.11
C ILE A 25 1.20 5.83 1.01
N LEU A 26 1.35 7.16 0.87
CA LEU A 26 2.66 7.80 0.76
C LEU A 26 3.50 7.57 2.02
N PHE A 27 2.88 7.66 3.20
CA PHE A 27 3.56 7.39 4.46
C PHE A 27 3.94 5.92 4.61
N GLY A 28 3.04 4.99 4.25
CA GLY A 28 3.30 3.55 4.26
C GLY A 28 4.43 3.15 3.31
N ILE A 29 4.41 3.63 2.07
CA ILE A 29 5.48 3.40 1.09
C ILE A 29 6.78 4.05 1.55
N GLY A 30 6.72 5.27 2.09
CA GLY A 30 7.88 6.00 2.60
C GLY A 30 8.56 5.25 3.75
N ILE A 31 7.79 4.78 4.73
CA ILE A 31 8.31 3.95 5.83
C ILE A 31 8.92 2.66 5.31
N MET A 32 8.20 1.92 4.45
CA MET A 32 8.70 0.63 3.94
C MET A 32 9.98 0.82 3.12
N THR A 33 10.04 1.86 2.30
CA THR A 33 11.25 2.23 1.55
C THR A 33 12.39 2.59 2.50
N ALA A 34 12.13 3.40 3.52
CA ALA A 34 13.14 3.77 4.51
C ALA A 34 13.68 2.54 5.26
N LEU A 35 12.80 1.62 5.65
CA LEU A 35 13.18 0.36 6.28
C LEU A 35 14.04 -0.49 5.36
N LEU A 36 13.65 -0.63 4.08
CA LEU A 36 14.41 -1.39 3.07
C LEU A 36 15.78 -0.77 2.76
N CYS A 37 15.89 0.56 2.77
CA CYS A 37 17.14 1.28 2.50
C CYS A 37 18.05 1.42 3.74
N ALA A 38 17.58 1.10 4.94
CA ALA A 38 18.37 1.21 6.16
C ALA A 38 19.51 0.16 6.15
N PRO A 39 20.75 0.54 6.51
CA PRO A 39 21.86 -0.39 6.57
C PRO A 39 21.60 -1.47 7.61
N ARG A 40 21.59 -2.73 7.17
CA ARG A 40 21.31 -3.92 8.00
C ARG A 40 22.04 -5.13 7.46
N TYR A 41 22.19 -6.15 8.30
CA TYR A 41 22.68 -7.44 7.85
C TYR A 41 21.67 -8.07 6.90
N TYR A 42 22.14 -8.51 5.74
CA TYR A 42 21.30 -9.15 4.74
C TYR A 42 20.77 -10.49 5.27
N ASP A 43 19.45 -10.57 5.43
CA ASP A 43 18.72 -11.82 5.64
C ASP A 43 17.66 -11.99 4.57
N ARG A 44 17.90 -12.93 3.66
CA ARG A 44 17.02 -13.21 2.53
C ARG A 44 15.57 -13.44 2.95
N ALA A 45 15.32 -14.14 4.06
CA ALA A 45 13.95 -14.43 4.47
C ALA A 45 13.21 -13.16 4.90
N THR A 46 13.89 -12.28 5.63
CA THR A 46 13.35 -10.98 6.06
C THR A 46 13.16 -10.03 4.88
N GLU A 47 14.13 -9.94 3.97
CA GLU A 47 14.03 -9.11 2.76
C GLU A 47 12.80 -9.47 1.91
N LEU A 48 12.59 -10.76 1.66
CA LEU A 48 11.46 -11.24 0.86
C LEU A 48 10.10 -10.94 1.49
N LYS A 49 10.01 -11.03 2.82
CA LYS A 49 8.79 -10.66 3.56
C LYS A 49 8.51 -9.17 3.46
N GLN A 50 9.53 -8.33 3.58
CA GLN A 50 9.38 -6.89 3.47
C GLN A 50 9.05 -6.45 2.05
N MET A 51 9.66 -7.07 1.03
CA MET A 51 9.31 -6.84 -0.36
C MET A 51 7.85 -7.24 -0.65
N SER A 52 7.41 -8.40 -0.17
CA SER A 52 6.00 -8.83 -0.28
C SER A 52 5.04 -7.85 0.41
N ALA A 53 5.42 -7.35 1.58
CA ALA A 53 4.61 -6.36 2.31
C ALA A 53 4.50 -5.04 1.54
N MET A 54 5.60 -4.59 0.93
CA MET A 54 5.61 -3.41 0.07
C MET A 54 4.70 -3.60 -1.16
N GLU A 55 4.75 -4.77 -1.81
CA GLU A 55 3.87 -5.07 -2.95
C GLU A 55 2.39 -5.10 -2.57
N ILE A 56 2.06 -5.70 -1.42
CA ILE A 56 0.68 -5.69 -0.91
C ILE A 56 0.20 -4.26 -0.69
N VAL A 57 1.02 -3.41 -0.06
CA VAL A 57 0.64 -2.01 0.20
C VAL A 57 0.55 -1.21 -1.09
N SER A 58 1.44 -1.41 -2.05
CA SER A 58 1.46 -0.64 -3.30
C SER A 58 0.36 -1.05 -4.29
N ILE A 59 0.00 -2.33 -4.33
CA ILE A 59 -1.06 -2.86 -5.21
C ILE A 59 -2.44 -2.58 -4.63
N PHE A 60 -2.64 -2.88 -3.34
CA PHE A 60 -3.97 -2.85 -2.73
C PHE A 60 -4.27 -1.54 -1.99
N GLY A 61 -3.25 -0.82 -1.53
CA GLY A 61 -3.40 0.45 -0.82
C GLY A 61 -4.15 1.55 -1.60
N PRO A 62 -4.00 1.68 -2.94
CA PRO A 62 -4.74 2.65 -3.73
C PRO A 62 -6.22 2.31 -3.98
N LEU A 63 -6.67 1.07 -3.76
CA LEU A 63 -8.04 0.65 -4.10
C LEU A 63 -9.16 1.49 -3.44
N PRO A 64 -9.05 1.92 -2.16
CA PRO A 64 -10.02 2.81 -1.53
C PRO A 64 -10.18 4.19 -2.19
N ILE A 65 -9.22 4.60 -3.03
CA ILE A 65 -9.30 5.85 -3.80
C ILE A 65 -10.02 5.62 -5.13
N MET A 66 -9.91 4.42 -5.69
CA MET A 66 -10.39 4.10 -7.03
C MET A 66 -11.81 3.54 -7.04
N LEU A 67 -12.27 2.97 -5.93
CA LEU A 67 -13.51 2.21 -5.83
C LEU A 67 -14.31 2.60 -4.59
N PRO A 68 -15.63 2.36 -4.60
CA PRO A 68 -16.45 2.43 -3.39
C PRO A 68 -15.86 1.55 -2.27
N TRP A 69 -15.99 2.00 -1.03
CA TRP A 69 -15.32 1.36 0.12
C TRP A 69 -15.61 -0.13 0.28
N MET A 70 -16.87 -0.55 0.05
CA MET A 70 -17.27 -1.95 0.15
C MET A 70 -16.53 -2.82 -0.88
N ASP A 71 -16.49 -2.38 -2.13
CA ASP A 71 -15.85 -3.09 -3.23
C ASP A 71 -14.33 -3.11 -3.05
N ALA A 72 -13.75 -1.97 -2.65
CA ALA A 72 -12.34 -1.86 -2.33
C ALA A 72 -11.95 -2.84 -1.21
N ALA A 73 -12.69 -2.86 -0.10
CA ALA A 73 -12.39 -3.73 1.03
C ALA A 73 -12.44 -5.22 0.65
N VAL A 74 -13.46 -5.62 -0.12
CA VAL A 74 -13.58 -7.01 -0.61
C VAL A 74 -12.40 -7.38 -1.51
N LEU A 75 -12.06 -6.52 -2.48
CA LEU A 75 -10.93 -6.76 -3.39
C LEU A 75 -9.58 -6.75 -2.69
N MET A 76 -9.37 -5.90 -1.68
CA MET A 76 -8.17 -5.89 -0.87
C MET A 76 -8.02 -7.20 -0.08
N ILE A 77 -9.09 -7.67 0.57
CA ILE A 77 -9.05 -8.91 1.36
C ILE A 77 -8.80 -10.12 0.44
N LEU A 78 -9.60 -10.27 -0.63
CA LEU A 78 -9.46 -11.37 -1.57
C LEU A 78 -8.12 -11.32 -2.30
N GLY A 79 -7.67 -10.13 -2.68
CA GLY A 79 -6.39 -9.89 -3.33
C GLY A 79 -5.20 -10.29 -2.46
N VAL A 80 -5.20 -9.92 -1.18
CA VAL A 80 -4.14 -10.34 -0.23
C VAL A 80 -4.16 -11.86 -0.02
N ILE A 81 -5.33 -12.46 0.17
CA ILE A 81 -5.46 -13.92 0.33
C ILE A 81 -4.92 -14.64 -0.91
N TYR A 82 -5.32 -14.18 -2.10
CA TYR A 82 -4.87 -14.73 -3.37
C TYR A 82 -3.35 -14.57 -3.54
N PHE A 83 -2.82 -13.37 -3.31
CA PHE A 83 -1.38 -13.08 -3.43
C PHE A 83 -0.55 -13.96 -2.50
N VAL A 84 -0.96 -14.08 -1.23
CA VAL A 84 -0.27 -14.94 -0.25
C VAL A 84 -0.40 -16.41 -0.64
N GLY A 85 -1.59 -16.86 -1.04
CA GLY A 85 -1.84 -18.23 -1.43
C GLY A 85 -1.00 -18.67 -2.63
N VAL A 86 -0.99 -17.86 -3.69
CA VAL A 86 -0.22 -18.13 -4.92
C VAL A 86 1.28 -18.09 -4.64
N ASN A 87 1.78 -17.08 -3.93
CA ASN A 87 3.21 -17.02 -3.62
C ASN A 87 3.66 -18.20 -2.75
N ARG A 88 2.86 -18.60 -1.75
CA ARG A 88 3.17 -19.79 -0.96
C ARG A 88 3.16 -21.07 -1.80
N ALA A 89 2.21 -21.21 -2.73
CA ALA A 89 2.10 -22.37 -3.61
C ALA A 89 3.26 -22.45 -4.62
N LEU A 90 3.60 -21.33 -5.26
CA LEU A 90 4.69 -21.26 -6.24
C LEU A 90 6.05 -21.52 -5.62
N TRP A 91 6.29 -20.99 -4.42
CA TRP A 91 7.62 -21.00 -3.81
C TRP A 91 7.80 -22.06 -2.72
N GLY A 92 6.75 -22.80 -2.36
CA GLY A 92 6.79 -23.88 -1.38
C GLY A 92 7.19 -23.45 0.03
N VAL A 93 7.03 -22.16 0.36
CA VAL A 93 7.42 -21.57 1.65
C VAL A 93 6.20 -21.12 2.47
N SER A 94 6.36 -20.98 3.78
CA SER A 94 5.27 -20.58 4.70
C SER A 94 4.90 -19.10 4.62
N TYR A 95 5.69 -18.29 3.93
CA TYR A 95 5.49 -16.84 3.78
C TYR A 95 5.47 -16.47 2.29
N PRO A 96 4.77 -15.39 1.90
CA PRO A 96 4.86 -14.89 0.53
C PRO A 96 6.31 -14.50 0.23
N LYS A 97 6.78 -14.93 -0.93
CA LYS A 97 8.11 -14.70 -1.45
C LYS A 97 7.92 -14.06 -2.82
N VAL A 98 8.53 -12.91 -3.04
CA VAL A 98 8.57 -12.26 -4.35
C VAL A 98 9.77 -12.77 -5.12
#